data_AF-F2MNH8-F1
#
_entry.id   AF-F2MNH8-F1
#
_cell.length_a   1.000
_cell.length_b   1.000
_cell.length_c   1.000
_cell.angle_alpha   90.00
_cell.angle_beta   90.00
_cell.angle_gamma   90.00
#
_symmetry.space_group_name_H-M   'P 1'
#
loop_
_entity.id
_entity.type
_entity.pdbx_description
1 polymer ?
#
loop_
_entity_poly.entity_id
_entity_poly.type
_entity_poly.pdbx_seq_one_letter_code
_entity_poly.pdbx_strand_id
1 'polypeptide(L)'
;MLIDWILKNIMDMDQEDQSGKTQWTKYYLTVYFSGLFNFLMILILSVLFGTLSETFIVYVVLIFLRPVAGGWHAKTKWLCRLESIVIYVAIPFVLKNSSVSLPFIYKILLICLLVVLFYWYAPQGTAIEPVQPSDLNVLKKQSLIRVCLLILCSLFVKEKIASVILYGLVIQGLMILPVTKNLIEGSVFMKFGKKIIKNVIEKRVAKVSDGVGTKPRLNQNSPNIFGQWMGQTEKPKKNIEK
;
A
#
# COMPACT_ATOMS: atom_id res chain seq x y z
N MET A 1 9.89 -11.84 16.95
CA MET A 1 10.18 -13.28 17.09
C MET A 1 11.10 -13.81 16.00
N LEU A 2 10.68 -13.99 14.73
CA LEU A 2 11.58 -14.54 13.69
C LEU A 2 12.73 -13.59 13.32
N ILE A 3 12.43 -12.32 13.04
CA ILE A 3 13.46 -11.33 12.66
C ILE A 3 14.43 -11.13 13.82
N ASP A 4 13.90 -11.00 15.03
CA ASP A 4 14.67 -10.91 16.26
C ASP A 4 15.58 -12.15 16.44
N TRP A 5 15.06 -13.35 16.17
CA TRP A 5 15.83 -14.60 16.18
C TRP A 5 16.93 -14.62 15.11
N ILE A 6 16.68 -14.12 13.90
CA ILE A 6 17.69 -14.00 12.82
C ILE A 6 18.79 -13.01 13.23
N LEU A 7 18.41 -11.83 13.71
CA LEU A 7 19.36 -10.80 14.14
C LEU A 7 20.30 -11.34 15.22
N LYS A 8 19.75 -12.04 16.22
CA LYS A 8 20.53 -12.59 17.33
C LYS A 8 21.40 -13.77 16.93
N ASN A 9 20.84 -14.78 16.27
CA ASN A 9 21.54 -16.07 16.10
C ASN A 9 22.32 -16.19 14.79
N ILE A 10 22.02 -15.34 13.79
CA ILE A 10 22.68 -15.40 12.47
C ILE A 10 23.57 -14.16 12.27
N MET A 11 23.11 -12.98 12.68
CA MET A 11 23.82 -11.72 12.44
C MET A 11 24.64 -11.25 13.64
N ASP A 12 24.58 -11.95 14.77
CA ASP A 12 25.23 -11.59 16.03
C ASP A 12 24.97 -10.13 16.44
N MET A 13 23.73 -9.67 16.24
CA MET A 13 23.29 -8.32 16.58
C MET A 13 22.44 -8.36 17.85
N ASP A 14 22.84 -7.57 18.84
CA ASP A 14 22.03 -7.34 20.02
C ASP A 14 20.72 -6.62 19.64
N GLN A 15 19.61 -7.07 20.18
CA GLN A 15 18.29 -6.53 19.86
C GLN A 15 18.00 -5.22 20.58
N GLU A 16 18.67 -5.00 21.71
CA GLU A 16 18.56 -3.76 22.49
C GLU A 16 19.49 -2.68 21.95
N ASP A 17 20.44 -3.04 21.08
CA ASP A 17 21.35 -2.12 20.41
C ASP A 17 20.57 -1.11 19.56
N GLN A 18 20.63 0.15 20.00
CA GLN A 18 20.01 1.29 19.32
C GLN A 18 20.92 1.89 18.24
N SER A 19 22.02 1.23 17.88
CA SER A 19 22.85 1.67 16.76
C SER A 19 22.03 1.77 15.47
N GLY A 20 22.38 2.72 14.63
CA GLY A 20 21.74 2.90 13.33
C GLY A 20 21.80 1.61 12.51
N LYS A 21 22.92 0.89 12.58
CA LYS A 21 23.12 -0.39 11.88
C LYS A 21 22.06 -1.42 12.26
N THR A 22 21.82 -1.64 13.55
CA THR A 22 20.83 -2.63 14.03
C THR A 22 19.41 -2.23 13.65
N GLN A 23 19.06 -0.95 13.83
CA GLN A 23 17.72 -0.46 13.50
C GLN A 23 17.42 -0.54 11.99
N TRP A 24 18.36 -0.12 11.13
CA TRP A 24 18.21 -0.23 9.68
C TRP A 24 18.16 -1.69 9.22
N THR A 25 18.99 -2.56 9.79
CA THR A 25 18.98 -4.00 9.47
C THR A 25 17.62 -4.61 9.82
N LYS A 26 17.11 -4.34 11.02
CA LYS A 26 15.77 -4.79 11.46
C LYS A 26 14.66 -4.26 10.55
N TYR A 27 14.74 -2.98 10.16
CA TYR A 27 13.79 -2.37 9.23
C TYR A 27 13.77 -3.09 7.88
N TYR A 28 14.95 -3.26 7.23
CA TYR A 28 15.05 -3.90 5.92
C TYR A 28 14.59 -5.36 5.95
N LEU A 29 14.98 -6.14 6.97
CA LEU A 29 14.49 -7.50 7.14
C LEU A 29 12.97 -7.53 7.28
N THR A 30 12.39 -6.61 8.08
CA THR A 30 10.94 -6.55 8.27
C THR A 30 10.20 -6.24 6.98
N VAL A 31 10.70 -5.29 6.19
CA VAL A 31 10.13 -4.92 4.90
C VAL A 31 10.25 -6.08 3.91
N TYR A 32 11.43 -6.70 3.83
CA TYR A 32 11.71 -7.81 2.92
C TYR A 32 10.83 -9.04 3.23
N PHE A 33 10.79 -9.50 4.48
CA PHE A 33 9.95 -10.64 4.87
C PHE A 33 8.46 -10.35 4.72
N SER A 34 8.01 -9.12 5.03
CA SER A 34 6.62 -8.74 4.80
C SER A 34 6.27 -8.71 3.31
N GLY A 35 7.20 -8.26 2.46
CA GLY A 35 7.05 -8.26 1.01
C GLY A 35 7.02 -9.68 0.44
N LEU A 36 7.95 -10.54 0.85
CA LEU A 36 8.00 -11.95 0.46
C LEU A 36 6.70 -12.68 0.84
N PHE A 37 6.21 -12.47 2.07
CA PHE A 37 4.94 -13.06 2.49
C PHE A 37 3.77 -12.59 1.62
N ASN A 38 3.66 -11.28 1.35
CA ASN A 38 2.61 -10.75 0.48
C ASN A 38 2.73 -11.33 -0.94
N PHE A 39 3.93 -11.43 -1.50
CA PHE A 39 4.19 -12.00 -2.82
C PHE A 39 3.74 -13.47 -2.89
N LEU A 40 4.11 -14.29 -1.91
CA LEU A 40 3.68 -15.69 -1.85
C LEU A 40 2.15 -15.83 -1.75
N MET A 41 1.48 -15.01 -0.94
CA MET A 41 0.02 -15.03 -0.89
C MET A 41 -0.61 -14.64 -2.24
N ILE A 42 -0.12 -13.59 -2.90
CA ILE A 42 -0.60 -13.18 -4.22
C ILE A 42 -0.39 -14.31 -5.24
N LEU A 43 0.76 -14.97 -5.20
CA LEU A 43 1.06 -16.11 -6.08
C LEU A 43 0.05 -17.24 -5.88
N ILE A 44 -0.15 -17.69 -4.63
CA ILE A 44 -1.12 -18.76 -4.31
C ILE A 44 -2.52 -18.39 -4.77
N LEU A 45 -2.99 -17.19 -4.43
CA LEU A 45 -4.34 -16.74 -4.79
C LEU A 45 -4.50 -16.60 -6.31
N SER A 46 -3.51 -16.04 -7.01
CA SER A 46 -3.58 -15.90 -8.48
C SER A 46 -3.57 -17.24 -9.22
N VAL A 47 -2.93 -18.27 -8.67
CA VAL A 47 -3.05 -19.65 -9.17
C VAL A 47 -4.46 -20.20 -8.93
N LEU A 48 -5.01 -20.04 -7.71
CA LEU A 48 -6.36 -20.51 -7.38
C LEU A 48 -7.45 -19.86 -8.26
N PHE A 49 -7.33 -18.57 -8.56
CA PHE A 49 -8.26 -17.85 -9.44
C PHE A 49 -7.90 -17.97 -10.95
N GLY A 50 -6.76 -18.58 -11.27
CA GLY A 50 -6.23 -18.72 -12.61
C GLY A 50 -5.95 -17.39 -13.31
N THR A 51 -5.52 -16.37 -12.57
CA THR A 51 -5.20 -15.01 -13.05
C THR A 51 -3.69 -14.73 -13.08
N LEU A 52 -2.87 -15.78 -12.97
CA LEU A 52 -1.42 -15.67 -12.81
C LEU A 52 -0.77 -14.75 -13.87
N SER A 53 -1.21 -14.84 -15.13
CA SER A 53 -0.67 -14.02 -16.21
C SER A 53 -0.99 -12.53 -16.04
N GLU A 54 -2.24 -12.20 -15.71
CA GLU A 54 -2.71 -10.84 -15.51
C GLU A 54 -2.09 -10.23 -14.25
N THR A 55 -2.05 -10.99 -13.16
CA THR A 55 -1.38 -10.63 -11.90
C THR A 55 0.09 -10.30 -12.13
N PHE A 56 0.82 -11.13 -12.88
CA PHE A 56 2.23 -10.88 -13.19
C PHE A 56 2.44 -9.59 -13.97
N ILE A 57 1.62 -9.31 -14.99
CA ILE A 57 1.69 -8.07 -15.77
C ILE A 57 1.44 -6.85 -14.87
N VAL A 58 0.39 -6.87 -14.04
CA VAL A 58 0.09 -5.77 -13.09
C VAL A 58 1.25 -5.59 -12.11
N TYR A 59 1.84 -6.68 -11.61
CA TYR A 59 2.99 -6.64 -10.72
C TYR A 59 4.21 -5.97 -11.37
N VAL A 60 4.53 -6.33 -12.62
CA VAL A 60 5.61 -5.69 -13.39
C VAL A 60 5.34 -4.20 -13.59
N VAL A 61 4.12 -3.82 -13.98
CA VAL A 61 3.74 -2.41 -14.18
C VAL A 61 3.93 -1.61 -12.89
N LEU A 62 3.46 -2.12 -11.75
CA LEU A 62 3.56 -1.41 -10.47
C LEU A 62 4.99 -1.38 -9.92
N ILE A 63 5.79 -2.45 -10.05
CA ILE A 63 7.22 -2.40 -9.70
C ILE A 63 7.97 -1.39 -10.58
N PHE A 64 7.61 -1.29 -11.85
CA PHE A 64 8.24 -0.36 -12.77
C PHE A 64 7.87 1.11 -12.46
N LEU A 65 6.61 1.40 -12.06
CA LEU A 65 6.17 2.77 -11.84
C LEU A 65 6.30 3.26 -10.40
N ARG A 66 5.93 2.44 -9.42
CA ARG A 66 5.77 2.87 -8.02
C ARG A 66 7.03 3.50 -7.40
N PRO A 67 8.27 3.04 -7.69
CA PRO A 67 9.46 3.68 -7.13
C PRO A 67 9.65 5.15 -7.55
N VAL A 68 9.12 5.57 -8.70
CA VAL A 68 9.26 6.95 -9.20
C VAL A 68 7.99 7.76 -9.08
N ALA A 69 6.82 7.13 -9.17
CA ALA A 69 5.54 7.80 -9.02
C ALA A 69 5.15 7.96 -7.54
N GLY A 70 5.68 7.10 -6.66
CA GLY A 70 5.27 7.02 -5.26
C GLY A 70 3.84 6.50 -5.11
N GLY A 71 3.08 7.14 -4.23
CA GLY A 71 1.67 6.84 -3.97
C GLY A 71 1.37 6.63 -2.50
N TRP A 72 0.09 6.53 -2.18
CA TRP A 72 -0.37 6.34 -0.80
C TRP A 72 -0.10 4.92 -0.30
N HIS A 73 0.19 4.81 1.00
CA HIS A 73 0.44 3.54 1.68
C HIS A 73 -0.45 3.39 2.90
N ALA A 74 -0.92 2.17 3.13
CA ALA A 74 -2.08 1.93 3.96
C ALA A 74 -1.93 1.97 5.49
N LYS A 75 -1.13 2.81 6.17
CA LYS A 75 -0.97 2.94 7.66
C LYS A 75 -0.75 1.69 8.54
N THR A 76 -1.27 0.52 8.18
CA THR A 76 -1.22 -0.73 8.91
C THR A 76 -0.84 -1.87 7.99
N LYS A 77 -0.20 -2.90 8.55
CA LYS A 77 0.22 -4.08 7.78
C LYS A 77 -0.98 -4.84 7.21
N TRP A 78 -2.06 -4.94 7.98
CA TRP A 78 -3.28 -5.62 7.55
C TRP A 78 -3.98 -4.92 6.38
N LEU A 79 -4.12 -3.60 6.43
CA LEU A 79 -4.72 -2.85 5.31
C LEU A 79 -3.84 -2.89 4.06
N CYS A 80 -2.51 -2.80 4.21
CA CYS A 80 -1.58 -2.94 3.08
C CYS A 80 -1.68 -4.32 2.41
N ARG A 81 -1.92 -5.36 3.22
CA ARG A 81 -2.14 -6.72 2.71
C ARG A 81 -3.47 -6.86 1.97
N LEU A 82 -4.54 -6.29 2.53
CA LEU A 82 -5.85 -6.24 1.84
C LEU A 82 -5.76 -5.45 0.53
N GLU A 83 -5.09 -4.30 0.53
CA GLU A 83 -4.81 -3.49 -0.66
C GLU A 83 -4.07 -4.33 -1.72
N SER A 84 -3.04 -5.06 -1.32
CA SER A 84 -2.28 -5.93 -2.23
C SER A 84 -3.14 -7.04 -2.84
N ILE A 85 -4.01 -7.68 -2.04
CA ILE A 85 -4.95 -8.70 -2.54
C ILE A 85 -5.93 -8.08 -3.54
N VAL A 86 -6.47 -6.90 -3.24
CA VAL A 86 -7.41 -6.21 -4.15
C VAL A 86 -6.72 -5.89 -5.48
N ILE A 87 -5.54 -5.29 -5.43
CA ILE A 87 -4.80 -4.84 -6.62
C ILE A 87 -4.31 -6.00 -7.48
N TYR A 88 -3.72 -7.03 -6.86
CA TYR A 88 -3.02 -8.09 -7.59
C TYR A 88 -3.84 -9.36 -7.80
N VAL A 89 -4.99 -9.51 -7.13
CA VAL A 89 -5.85 -10.71 -7.26
C VAL A 89 -7.25 -10.32 -7.70
N ALA A 90 -7.96 -9.50 -6.91
CA ALA A 90 -9.37 -9.22 -7.18
C ALA A 90 -9.57 -8.47 -8.50
N ILE A 91 -8.77 -7.43 -8.76
CA ILE A 91 -8.86 -6.68 -10.03
C ILE A 91 -8.48 -7.57 -11.22
N PRO A 92 -7.32 -8.25 -11.27
CA PRO A 92 -7.00 -9.20 -12.34
C PRO A 92 -8.08 -10.27 -12.57
N PHE A 93 -8.74 -10.75 -11.52
CA PHE A 93 -9.86 -11.68 -11.65
C PHE A 93 -11.07 -11.06 -12.36
N VAL A 94 -11.43 -9.82 -12.01
CA VAL A 94 -12.48 -9.09 -12.75
C VAL A 94 -12.06 -8.88 -14.20
N LEU A 95 -10.81 -8.46 -14.46
CA LEU A 95 -10.32 -8.21 -15.82
C LEU A 95 -10.35 -9.45 -16.70
N LYS A 96 -9.91 -10.60 -16.17
CA LYS A 96 -9.91 -11.89 -16.86
C LYS A 96 -11.32 -12.28 -17.30
N ASN A 97 -12.32 -12.05 -16.45
CA ASN A 97 -13.71 -12.48 -16.69
C ASN A 97 -14.57 -11.40 -17.35
N SER A 98 -14.05 -10.17 -17.48
CA SER A 98 -14.74 -9.08 -18.15
C SER A 98 -14.52 -9.18 -19.67
N SER A 99 -15.59 -9.17 -20.45
CA SER A 99 -15.54 -9.04 -21.91
C SER A 99 -15.45 -7.57 -22.35
N VAL A 100 -14.91 -6.70 -21.51
CA VAL A 100 -14.93 -5.24 -21.73
C VAL A 100 -13.85 -4.87 -22.74
N SER A 101 -14.22 -4.92 -24.02
CA SER A 101 -13.46 -4.26 -25.09
C SER A 101 -13.79 -2.77 -25.05
N LEU A 102 -12.83 -1.95 -24.62
CA LEU A 102 -12.98 -0.49 -24.72
C LEU A 102 -12.87 -0.05 -26.18
N PRO A 103 -13.86 0.67 -26.73
CA PRO A 103 -13.74 1.29 -28.05
C PRO A 103 -12.51 2.18 -28.14
N PHE A 104 -11.93 2.29 -29.34
CA PHE A 104 -10.66 2.99 -29.57
C PHE A 104 -10.65 4.43 -29.02
N ILE A 105 -11.73 5.18 -29.23
CA ILE A 105 -11.84 6.56 -28.72
C ILE A 105 -11.72 6.63 -27.19
N TYR A 106 -12.35 5.72 -26.45
CA TYR A 106 -12.27 5.69 -24.99
C TYR A 106 -10.89 5.25 -24.49
N LYS A 107 -10.18 4.38 -25.23
CA LYS A 107 -8.79 4.04 -24.94
C LYS A 107 -7.87 5.26 -25.06
N ILE A 108 -8.03 6.06 -26.13
CA ILE A 108 -7.26 7.29 -26.32
C ILE A 108 -7.55 8.29 -25.21
N LEU A 109 -8.83 8.52 -24.88
CA LEU A 109 -9.21 9.42 -23.77
C LEU A 109 -8.63 8.95 -22.43
N LEU A 110 -8.64 7.65 -22.16
CA LEU A 110 -8.04 7.07 -20.96
C LEU A 110 -6.52 7.29 -20.92
N ILE A 111 -5.83 7.08 -22.03
CA ILE A 111 -4.38 7.32 -22.15
C ILE A 111 -4.06 8.80 -21.89
N CYS A 112 -4.79 9.72 -22.53
CA CYS A 112 -4.62 11.16 -22.31
C CYS A 112 -4.85 11.53 -20.84
N LEU A 113 -5.92 11.01 -20.23
CA LEU A 113 -6.22 11.21 -18.82
C LEU A 113 -5.07 10.71 -17.94
N LEU A 114 -4.54 9.51 -18.18
CA LEU A 114 -3.42 8.95 -17.41
C LEU A 114 -2.17 9.83 -17.51
N VAL A 115 -1.79 10.27 -18.71
CA VAL A 115 -0.62 11.16 -18.88
C VAL A 115 -0.81 12.46 -18.10
N VAL A 116 -1.99 13.07 -18.18
CA VAL A 116 -2.34 14.28 -17.41
C VAL A 116 -2.26 14.02 -15.91
N LEU A 117 -2.85 12.91 -15.42
CA LEU A 117 -2.82 12.55 -14.00
C LEU A 117 -1.39 12.41 -13.48
N PHE A 118 -0.53 11.68 -14.18
CA PHE A 118 0.87 11.53 -13.77
C PHE A 118 1.67 12.82 -13.89
N TYR A 119 1.38 13.68 -14.86
CA TYR A 119 2.03 14.99 -14.98
C TYR A 119 1.72 15.90 -13.78
N TRP A 120 0.49 15.88 -13.28
CA TRP A 120 0.07 16.75 -12.18
C TRP A 120 0.36 16.17 -10.79
N TYR A 121 0.23 14.85 -10.61
CA TYR A 121 0.22 14.23 -9.28
C TYR A 121 1.45 13.36 -8.96
N ALA A 122 2.32 13.05 -9.92
CA ALA A 122 3.57 12.36 -9.64
C ALA A 122 4.77 13.32 -9.50
N PRO A 123 5.72 13.06 -8.60
CA PRO A 123 5.74 11.97 -7.62
C PRO A 123 4.94 12.29 -6.35
N GLN A 124 4.32 11.27 -5.74
CA GLN A 124 3.60 11.41 -4.48
C GLN A 124 4.37 10.76 -3.32
N GLY A 125 5.03 11.59 -2.51
CA GLY A 125 5.70 11.15 -1.28
C GLY A 125 4.73 10.77 -0.17
N THR A 126 5.21 9.96 0.77
CA THR A 126 4.48 9.58 2.00
C THR A 126 5.06 10.31 3.22
N ALA A 127 4.39 10.22 4.37
CA ALA A 127 4.91 10.79 5.61
C ALA A 127 6.22 10.13 6.07
N ILE A 128 6.40 8.83 5.78
CA ILE A 128 7.58 8.05 6.16
C ILE A 128 8.69 8.19 5.10
N GLU A 129 8.30 8.36 3.84
CA GLU A 129 9.20 8.57 2.69
C GLU A 129 8.77 9.83 1.91
N PRO A 130 9.11 11.02 2.43
CA PRO A 130 8.81 12.27 1.72
C PRO A 130 9.75 12.41 0.50
N VAL A 131 9.18 12.87 -0.62
CA VAL A 131 9.97 13.23 -1.80
C VAL A 131 10.84 14.44 -1.44
N GLN A 132 12.15 14.29 -1.60
CA GLN A 132 13.08 15.39 -1.34
C GLN A 132 12.97 16.44 -2.45
N PRO A 133 13.06 17.75 -2.12
CA PRO A 133 13.02 18.81 -3.12
C PRO A 133 14.08 18.64 -4.23
N SER A 134 15.25 18.09 -3.89
CA SER A 134 16.33 17.78 -4.85
C SER A 134 15.92 16.76 -5.91
N ASP A 135 15.06 15.81 -5.55
CA ASP A 135 14.73 14.65 -6.38
C ASP A 135 13.44 14.86 -7.18
N LEU A 136 12.64 15.87 -6.82
CA LEU A 136 11.30 16.12 -7.35
C LEU A 136 11.26 16.12 -8.88
N ASN A 137 12.14 16.91 -9.51
CA ASN A 137 12.17 17.04 -10.98
C ASN A 137 12.62 15.74 -11.66
N VAL A 138 13.58 15.04 -11.05
CA VAL A 138 14.08 13.76 -11.57
C VAL A 138 12.99 12.71 -11.52
N LEU A 139 12.31 12.56 -10.38
CA LEU A 139 11.23 11.59 -10.20
C LEU A 139 10.02 11.90 -11.09
N LYS A 140 9.63 13.18 -11.21
CA LYS A 140 8.56 13.60 -12.13
C LYS A 140 8.89 13.22 -13.58
N LYS A 141 10.09 13.55 -14.05
CA LYS A 141 10.56 13.20 -15.41
C LYS A 141 10.59 11.68 -15.60
N GLN A 142 11.14 10.93 -14.64
CA GLN A 142 11.20 9.48 -14.72
C GLN A 142 9.82 8.83 -14.72
N SER A 143 8.89 9.31 -13.89
CA SER A 143 7.52 8.83 -13.85
C SER A 143 6.84 8.99 -15.21
N LEU A 144 6.97 10.16 -15.85
CA LEU A 144 6.39 10.40 -17.17
C LEU A 144 7.04 9.53 -18.26
N ILE A 145 8.36 9.40 -18.27
CA ILE A 145 9.07 8.51 -19.20
C ILE A 145 8.57 7.07 -19.06
N ARG A 146 8.46 6.56 -17.83
CA ARG A 146 8.00 5.19 -17.57
C ARG A 146 6.53 4.97 -17.97
N VAL A 147 5.66 5.95 -17.76
CA VAL A 147 4.26 5.91 -18.24
C VAL A 147 4.22 5.87 -19.77
N CYS A 148 4.97 6.74 -20.45
CA CYS A 148 5.04 6.74 -21.92
C CYS A 148 5.58 5.42 -22.48
N LEU A 149 6.60 4.82 -21.84
CA LEU A 149 7.12 3.51 -22.23
C LEU A 149 6.07 2.41 -22.08
N LEU A 150 5.32 2.38 -20.99
CA LEU A 150 4.25 1.39 -20.80
C LEU A 150 3.10 1.57 -21.80
N ILE A 151 2.72 2.82 -22.10
CA ILE A 151 1.75 3.12 -23.15
C ILE A 151 2.28 2.64 -24.51
N LEU A 152 3.52 2.96 -24.86
CA LEU A 152 4.15 2.51 -26.10
C LEU A 152 4.17 0.98 -26.21
N CYS A 153 4.63 0.29 -25.16
CA CYS A 153 4.60 -1.18 -25.10
C CYS A 153 3.19 -1.75 -25.29
N SER A 154 2.16 -1.09 -24.73
CA SER A 154 0.77 -1.53 -24.88
C SER A 154 0.28 -1.53 -26.34
N LEU A 155 0.88 -0.72 -27.23
CA LEU A 155 0.53 -0.66 -28.65
C LEU A 155 1.09 -1.83 -29.47
N PHE A 156 2.11 -2.54 -28.97
CA PHE A 156 2.79 -3.62 -29.69
C PHE A 156 2.45 -5.03 -29.17
N VAL A 157 1.52 -5.14 -28.22
CA VAL A 157 1.10 -6.41 -27.62
C VAL A 157 -0.36 -6.73 -27.95
N LYS A 158 -0.77 -7.98 -27.76
CA LYS A 158 -2.16 -8.39 -27.96
C LYS A 158 -3.10 -7.58 -27.07
N GLU A 159 -4.30 -7.29 -27.58
CA GLU A 159 -5.34 -6.47 -26.92
C GLU A 159 -5.59 -6.84 -25.45
N LYS A 160 -5.60 -8.14 -25.11
CA LYS A 160 -5.74 -8.60 -23.73
C LYS A 160 -4.61 -8.10 -22.83
N ILE A 161 -3.35 -8.23 -23.29
CA ILE A 161 -2.16 -7.78 -22.54
C ILE A 161 -2.14 -6.25 -22.46
N ALA A 162 -2.44 -5.57 -23.57
CA ALA A 162 -2.52 -4.11 -23.63
C ALA A 162 -3.51 -3.57 -22.60
N SER A 163 -4.69 -4.19 -22.50
CA SER A 163 -5.72 -3.83 -21.52
C SER A 163 -5.21 -3.97 -20.09
N VAL A 164 -4.55 -5.08 -19.74
CA VAL A 164 -3.99 -5.29 -18.40
C VAL A 164 -2.92 -4.25 -18.05
N ILE A 165 -2.07 -3.87 -19.02
CA ILE A 165 -1.09 -2.79 -18.84
C ILE A 165 -1.80 -1.47 -18.52
N LEU A 166 -2.81 -1.09 -19.31
CA LEU A 166 -3.60 0.13 -19.08
C LEU A 166 -4.29 0.10 -17.71
N TYR A 167 -4.82 -1.04 -17.27
CA TYR A 167 -5.37 -1.18 -15.93
C TYR A 167 -4.31 -1.01 -14.83
N GLY A 168 -3.10 -1.54 -15.01
CA GLY A 168 -1.98 -1.27 -14.10
C GLY A 168 -1.66 0.23 -14.00
N LEU A 169 -1.71 0.96 -15.12
CA LEU A 169 -1.57 2.42 -15.15
C LEU A 169 -2.70 3.12 -14.40
N VAL A 170 -3.95 2.68 -14.57
CA VAL A 170 -5.11 3.21 -13.85
C VAL A 170 -4.96 3.00 -12.35
N ILE A 171 -4.56 1.81 -11.91
CA ILE A 171 -4.32 1.51 -10.50
C ILE A 171 -3.27 2.47 -9.95
N GLN A 172 -2.09 2.57 -10.58
CA GLN A 172 -1.06 3.48 -10.10
C GLN A 172 -1.50 4.95 -10.13
N GLY A 173 -2.28 5.37 -11.14
CA GLY A 173 -2.87 6.70 -11.23
C GLY A 173 -3.84 7.00 -10.07
N LEU A 174 -4.66 6.02 -9.69
CA LEU A 174 -5.50 6.12 -8.49
C LEU A 174 -4.66 6.20 -7.23
N MET A 175 -3.51 5.53 -7.15
CA MET A 175 -2.65 5.52 -5.97
C MET A 175 -1.90 6.83 -5.71
N ILE A 176 -1.78 7.71 -6.70
CA ILE A 176 -1.13 9.02 -6.55
C ILE A 176 -2.13 10.17 -6.36
N LEU A 177 -3.42 9.93 -6.65
CA LEU A 177 -4.45 10.97 -6.56
C LEU A 177 -4.71 11.41 -5.11
N PRO A 178 -4.72 12.72 -4.78
CA PRO A 178 -4.98 13.18 -3.41
C PRO A 178 -6.34 12.74 -2.85
N VAL A 179 -7.36 12.63 -3.71
CA VAL A 179 -8.72 12.20 -3.31
C VAL A 179 -8.75 10.76 -2.79
N THR A 180 -7.82 9.90 -3.21
CA THR A 180 -7.77 8.50 -2.77
C THR A 180 -6.97 8.31 -1.48
N LYS A 181 -6.24 9.33 -1.00
CA LYS A 181 -5.36 9.25 0.17
C LYS A 181 -6.03 8.65 1.39
N ASN A 182 -7.15 9.24 1.81
CA ASN A 182 -7.84 8.84 3.04
C ASN A 182 -8.43 7.42 2.96
N LEU A 183 -8.78 7.00 1.75
CA LEU A 183 -9.30 5.67 1.45
C LEU A 183 -8.18 4.63 1.53
N ILE A 184 -7.06 4.86 0.83
CA ILE A 184 -5.91 3.94 0.79
C ILE A 184 -5.24 3.85 2.17
N GLU A 185 -5.08 4.97 2.88
CA GLU A 185 -4.59 4.98 4.27
C GLU A 185 -5.54 4.29 5.26
N GLY A 186 -6.76 3.94 4.85
CA GLY A 186 -7.78 3.31 5.69
C GLY A 186 -8.36 4.21 6.78
N SER A 187 -8.11 5.52 6.72
CA SER A 187 -8.56 6.48 7.72
C SER A 187 -10.08 6.55 7.83
N VAL A 188 -10.78 6.38 6.71
CA VAL A 188 -12.25 6.35 6.63
C VAL A 188 -12.80 5.16 7.42
N PHE A 189 -12.29 3.95 7.14
CA PHE A 189 -12.72 2.73 7.81
C PHE A 189 -12.37 2.72 9.30
N MET A 190 -11.19 3.23 9.68
CA MET A 190 -10.79 3.34 11.09
C MET A 190 -11.70 4.29 11.89
N LYS A 191 -12.09 5.44 11.32
CA LYS A 191 -13.04 6.37 11.97
C LYS A 191 -14.40 5.71 12.16
N PHE A 192 -14.87 4.98 11.16
CA PHE A 192 -16.14 4.25 11.23
C PHE A 192 -16.11 3.13 12.28
N GLY A 193 -15.06 2.30 12.28
CA GLY A 193 -14.88 1.24 13.28
C GLY A 193 -14.82 1.76 14.71
N LYS A 194 -14.09 2.86 14.95
CA LYS A 194 -14.06 3.53 16.27
C LYS A 194 -15.43 4.04 16.70
N LYS A 195 -16.24 4.57 15.78
CA LYS A 195 -17.62 5.02 16.07
C LYS A 195 -18.51 3.85 16.50
N ILE A 196 -18.43 2.71 15.81
CA ILE A 196 -19.18 1.50 16.18
C ILE A 196 -18.76 1.01 17.56
N ILE A 197 -17.46 0.82 17.78
CA ILE A 197 -16.93 0.31 19.05
C ILE A 197 -17.32 1.24 20.21
N LYS A 198 -17.19 2.56 20.03
CA LYS A 198 -17.60 3.57 21.01
C LYS A 198 -19.09 3.41 21.35
N ASN A 199 -19.96 3.33 20.34
CA ASN A 199 -21.41 3.15 20.56
C ASN A 199 -21.72 1.84 21.29
N VAL A 200 -21.00 0.76 21.01
CA VAL A 200 -21.18 -0.54 21.70
C VAL A 200 -20.73 -0.46 23.15
N ILE A 201 -19.57 0.16 23.42
CA ILE A 201 -19.05 0.35 24.78
C ILE A 201 -19.99 1.25 25.59
N GLU A 202 -20.41 2.39 25.03
CA GLU A 202 -21.33 3.32 25.71
C GLU A 202 -22.66 2.64 26.06
N LYS A 203 -23.21 1.82 25.15
CA LYS A 203 -24.41 1.00 25.45
C LYS A 203 -24.19 0.01 26.59
N ARG A 204 -23.02 -0.63 26.66
CA ARG A 204 -22.68 -1.57 27.76
C ARG A 204 -22.46 -0.84 29.09
N VAL A 205 -21.77 0.29 29.07
CA VAL A 205 -21.49 1.11 30.26
C VAL A 205 -22.78 1.68 30.84
N ALA A 206 -23.70 2.19 29.99
CA ALA A 206 -25.01 2.68 30.44
C ALA A 206 -25.81 1.59 31.16
N LYS A 207 -25.84 0.37 30.60
CA LYS A 207 -26.54 -0.77 31.21
C LYS A 207 -25.99 -1.17 32.58
N VAL A 208 -24.69 -0.96 32.83
CA VAL A 208 -24.07 -1.19 34.15
C VAL A 208 -24.34 -0.04 35.11
N SER A 209 -24.36 1.21 34.64
CA SER A 209 -24.66 2.37 35.50
C SER A 209 -26.14 2.45 35.91
N ASP A 210 -27.05 1.88 35.14
CA ASP A 210 -28.47 1.83 35.55
C ASP A 210 -28.66 0.96 36.81
N GLY A 211 -27.71 0.05 37.12
CA GLY A 211 -27.67 -0.72 38.36
C GLY A 211 -26.75 -0.13 39.44
N VAL A 212 -25.90 0.85 39.12
CA VAL A 212 -24.90 1.45 40.01
C VAL A 212 -24.87 2.93 39.70
N GLY A 213 -25.42 3.78 40.58
CA GLY A 213 -25.64 5.23 40.36
C GLY A 213 -24.41 6.12 40.12
N THR A 214 -23.32 5.60 39.54
CA THR A 214 -22.13 6.34 39.13
C THR A 214 -21.70 5.96 37.71
N LYS A 215 -21.39 6.97 36.87
CA LYS A 215 -20.79 6.77 35.53
C LYS A 215 -19.36 6.26 35.68
N PRO A 216 -18.99 5.09 35.13
CA PRO A 216 -17.60 4.64 35.10
C PRO A 216 -16.74 5.61 34.27
N ARG A 217 -15.62 6.07 34.85
CA ARG A 217 -14.63 6.88 34.14
C ARG A 217 -13.81 5.95 33.24
N LEU A 218 -14.04 5.99 31.93
CA LEU A 218 -13.21 5.25 30.96
C LEU A 218 -11.76 5.75 31.05
N ASN A 219 -10.82 4.84 31.34
CA ASN A 219 -9.39 5.16 31.31
C ASN A 219 -8.98 5.45 29.86
N GLN A 220 -8.80 6.73 29.54
CA GLN A 220 -8.40 7.19 28.21
C GLN A 220 -6.92 6.87 27.89
N ASN A 221 -6.14 6.43 28.88
CA ASN A 221 -4.71 6.16 28.75
C ASN A 221 -4.38 4.67 28.62
N SER A 222 -5.35 3.80 28.30
CA SER A 222 -5.02 2.40 28.01
C SER A 222 -3.98 2.34 26.87
N PRO A 223 -2.87 1.59 27.01
CA PRO A 223 -1.85 1.50 25.98
C PRO A 223 -2.51 1.11 24.66
N ASN A 224 -2.15 1.80 23.57
CA ASN A 224 -2.69 1.53 22.25
C ASN A 224 -2.06 0.25 21.67
N ILE A 225 -2.33 -0.87 22.32
CA ILE A 225 -1.87 -2.22 21.95
C ILE A 225 -2.24 -2.50 20.49
N PHE A 226 -3.44 -2.10 20.08
CA PHE A 226 -3.90 -2.25 18.70
C PHE A 226 -3.01 -1.49 17.70
N GLY A 227 -2.59 -0.27 18.05
CA GLY A 227 -1.68 0.55 17.25
C GLY A 227 -0.30 -0.09 17.07
N GLN A 228 0.26 -0.71 18.12
CA GLN A 228 1.58 -1.35 18.07
C GLN A 228 1.62 -2.56 17.13
N TRP A 229 0.58 -3.40 17.15
CA TRP A 229 0.51 -4.59 16.29
C TRP A 229 0.17 -4.25 14.83
N MET A 230 -0.67 -3.24 14.65
CA MET A 230 -1.16 -2.86 13.33
C MET A 230 -0.19 -1.92 12.61
N GLY A 231 0.61 -1.13 13.33
CA GLY A 231 1.48 -0.10 12.79
C GLY A 231 2.40 -0.60 11.67
N GLN A 232 2.65 0.29 10.69
CA GLN A 232 3.72 0.06 9.74
C GLN A 232 5.07 0.05 10.44
N THR A 233 6.04 -0.64 9.85
CA THR A 233 7.41 -0.62 10.34
C THR A 233 7.93 0.82 10.25
N GLU A 234 8.29 1.41 11.40
CA GLU A 234 8.85 2.75 11.44
C GLU A 234 10.25 2.75 10.79
N LYS A 235 10.45 3.65 9.82
CA LYS A 235 11.75 3.84 9.18
C LYS A 235 12.68 4.58 10.15
N PRO A 236 13.89 4.05 10.45
CA PRO A 236 14.83 4.74 11.33
C PRO A 236 15.19 6.14 10.81
N LYS A 237 15.50 7.08 11.72
CA LYS A 237 15.93 8.42 11.34
C LYS A 237 17.36 8.36 10.76
N LYS A 238 17.62 9.08 9.67
CA LYS A 238 18.96 9.12 9.05
C LYS A 238 20.07 9.62 9.99
N ASN A 239 19.73 10.45 10.98
CA ASN A 239 20.71 11.06 11.89
C ASN A 239 21.31 10.09 12.93
N ILE A 240 20.95 8.80 12.90
CA ILE A 240 21.47 7.78 13.84
C ILE A 240 22.85 7.26 13.37
N GLU A 241 23.32 7.63 12.17
CA GLU A 241 24.67 7.30 11.69
C GLU A 241 25.79 8.23 12.24
N LYS A 242 25.51 9.07 13.26
CA LYS A 242 26.53 9.92 13.90
C LYS A 242 26.94 9.39 15.26
#